data_AF-A0A938WY13-F1
#
_entry.id   AF-A0A938WY13-F1
#
_cell.length_a   1.000
_cell.length_b   1.000
_cell.length_c   1.000
_cell.angle_alpha   90.00
_cell.angle_beta   90.00
_cell.angle_gamma   90.00
#
_symmetry.space_group_name_H-M   'P 1'
#
loop_
_entity.id
_entity.type
_entity.pdbx_description
1 polymer ?
#
loop_
_entity_poly.entity_id
_entity_poly.type
_entity_poly.pdbx_seq_one_letter_code
_entity_poly.pdbx_strand_id
1 'polypeptide(L)'
;MSATAWQEQAKDDITTWAVVMPDDADGEPIDWAWVRGLDLAGGIGAVMESAAPSAAGGDGAVAAARGLDAQGLHDALKADYATRDRLEAVIAQCSAAFMGDFDRVLPSYRLPRALAYANRRLCDEIRLLLRLGEERRLWRAETERIGRERAVVLHPVDESAESPVPLDDLVDRSAAIAQSRAERRERRRGARRGSDTLMARASLAGVSAHGTDAAEKNGPGHGPERAGRPYPSPDWRDAYLPGRGIDVVMGIDIETTGTDPARDSVLDAGFEYMAMASSRPADAPVNAIYLEPGYEAGDAYGQARLSFGVTPMAAAAGNPFITRLTGIDISRRGDGSLPLFDEWPAAQRGLLARLVAQPYVAHNATFEHKFLMLNVAGYAEAYRAGEITIVDTLPMSRQWDPGSAPDDAHPYGDNTLDAYAKRQGALPADAHERHLGLEDAHIMLVAMKHHLAALKAAGRGPWGPGGRAGEGGKRIGRR
;
A
#
# COMPACT_ATOMS: atom_id res chain seq x y z
N MET A 1 -27.14 -8.15 10.18
CA MET A 1 -26.89 -6.82 9.56
C MET A 1 -26.53 -7.10 8.11
N SER A 2 -27.26 -6.53 7.13
CA SER A 2 -26.91 -6.72 5.72
C SER A 2 -25.55 -6.07 5.41
N ALA A 3 -24.85 -6.58 4.41
CA ALA A 3 -23.52 -6.12 4.00
C ALA A 3 -23.48 -4.65 3.53
N THR A 4 -24.64 -4.03 3.28
CA THR A 4 -24.81 -2.61 2.88
C THR A 4 -24.87 -1.62 4.05
N ALA A 5 -24.87 -2.12 5.30
CA ALA A 5 -25.14 -1.26 6.45
C ALA A 5 -23.92 -0.46 6.94
N TRP A 6 -22.69 -0.99 6.79
CA TRP A 6 -21.53 -0.40 7.47
C TRP A 6 -20.93 0.80 6.72
N GLN A 7 -21.06 0.82 5.39
CA GLN A 7 -20.59 1.90 4.52
C GLN A 7 -21.34 3.19 4.84
N GLU A 8 -22.67 3.12 4.89
CA GLU A 8 -23.52 4.27 5.23
C GLU A 8 -23.41 4.65 6.71
N GLN A 9 -23.32 3.67 7.62
CA GLN A 9 -23.05 3.95 9.05
C GLN A 9 -21.70 4.66 9.27
N ALA A 10 -20.74 4.52 8.36
CA ALA A 10 -19.46 5.22 8.47
C ALA A 10 -19.63 6.76 8.44
N LYS A 11 -20.72 7.25 7.84
CA LYS A 11 -21.04 8.69 7.79
C LYS A 11 -21.39 9.28 9.15
N ASP A 12 -21.70 8.45 10.14
CA ASP A 12 -21.91 8.89 11.52
C ASP A 12 -20.62 9.51 12.10
N ASP A 13 -19.45 9.09 11.60
CA ASP A 13 -18.15 9.58 12.08
C ASP A 13 -17.79 10.96 11.49
N ILE A 14 -18.48 11.43 10.43
CA ILE A 14 -18.14 12.67 9.69
C ILE A 14 -18.05 13.88 10.61
N THR A 15 -18.94 14.01 11.60
CA THR A 15 -18.92 15.17 12.51
C THR A 15 -17.60 15.27 13.28
N THR A 16 -17.08 14.13 13.74
CA THR A 16 -15.81 14.06 14.46
C THR A 16 -14.64 14.26 13.51
N TRP A 17 -14.69 13.65 12.33
CA TRP A 17 -13.66 13.85 11.28
C TRP A 17 -13.55 15.30 10.84
N ALA A 18 -14.66 16.01 10.72
CA ALA A 18 -14.68 17.43 10.34
C ALA A 18 -13.97 18.35 11.33
N VAL A 19 -13.95 17.98 12.62
CA VAL A 19 -13.22 18.73 13.65
C VAL A 19 -11.72 18.51 13.54
N VAL A 20 -11.29 17.27 13.33
CA VAL A 20 -9.87 16.88 13.35
C VAL A 20 -9.18 17.13 12.00
N MET A 21 -9.95 17.08 10.91
CA MET A 21 -9.46 17.18 9.53
C MET A 21 -10.31 18.20 8.76
N PRO A 22 -10.14 19.51 9.01
CA PRO A 22 -10.87 20.55 8.28
C PRO A 22 -10.45 20.67 6.81
N ASP A 23 -9.18 20.38 6.51
CA ASP A 23 -8.59 20.49 5.18
C ASP A 23 -8.13 19.11 4.66
N ASP A 24 -8.12 18.96 3.34
CA ASP A 24 -7.66 17.77 2.64
C ASP A 24 -6.13 17.73 2.42
N ALA A 25 -5.65 16.72 1.67
CA ALA A 25 -4.22 16.58 1.36
C ALA A 25 -3.68 17.66 0.40
N ASP A 26 -4.57 18.38 -0.26
CA ASP A 26 -4.25 19.50 -1.15
C ASP A 26 -4.23 20.85 -0.42
N GLY A 27 -4.80 20.89 0.79
CA GLY A 27 -4.86 22.06 1.66
C GLY A 27 -6.13 22.88 1.46
N GLU A 28 -7.14 22.29 0.81
CA GLU A 28 -8.43 22.90 0.58
C GLU A 28 -9.42 22.46 1.68
N PRO A 29 -10.34 23.34 2.10
CA PRO A 29 -11.40 22.97 3.04
C PRO A 29 -12.27 21.83 2.52
N ILE A 30 -12.47 20.82 3.36
CA ILE A 30 -13.33 19.68 3.00
C ILE A 30 -14.79 20.09 3.17
N ASP A 31 -15.54 20.07 2.07
CA ASP A 31 -17.01 20.11 2.14
C ASP A 31 -17.54 18.73 2.55
N TRP A 32 -17.68 18.58 3.87
CA TRP A 32 -18.21 17.40 4.53
C TRP A 32 -19.71 17.17 4.28
N ALA A 33 -20.45 18.19 3.81
CA ALA A 33 -21.85 18.02 3.44
C ALA A 33 -21.95 17.22 2.12
N TRP A 34 -21.08 17.52 1.16
CA TRP A 34 -20.93 16.68 -0.04
C TRP A 34 -20.49 15.26 0.31
N VAL A 35 -19.47 15.07 1.17
CA VAL A 35 -19.04 13.73 1.59
C VAL A 35 -20.21 12.94 2.21
N ARG A 36 -21.06 13.60 3.00
CA ARG A 36 -22.25 12.99 3.60
C ARG A 36 -23.29 12.59 2.55
N GLY A 37 -23.37 13.31 1.44
CA GLY A 37 -24.31 13.07 0.34
C GLY A 37 -23.96 11.90 -0.58
N LEU A 38 -22.69 11.45 -0.60
CA LEU A 38 -22.23 10.34 -1.46
C LEU A 38 -22.91 9.01 -1.12
N ASP A 39 -23.40 8.24 -2.09
CA ASP A 39 -23.87 6.86 -1.84
C ASP A 39 -22.68 5.89 -1.74
N LEU A 40 -22.19 5.65 -0.52
CA LEU A 40 -21.00 4.83 -0.29
C LEU A 40 -21.28 3.33 -0.46
N ALA A 41 -22.55 2.92 -0.41
CA ALA A 41 -22.95 1.53 -0.59
C ALA A 41 -23.30 1.21 -2.05
N GLY A 42 -24.12 2.05 -2.68
CA GLY A 42 -24.61 1.89 -4.06
C GLY A 42 -23.56 2.25 -5.11
N GLY A 43 -22.64 3.17 -4.80
CA GLY A 43 -21.62 3.65 -5.73
C GLY A 43 -21.76 5.14 -6.01
N ILE A 44 -20.65 5.76 -6.36
CA ILE A 44 -20.50 7.23 -6.52
C ILE A 44 -20.13 7.63 -7.96
N GLY A 45 -20.15 6.68 -8.89
CA GLY A 45 -19.90 6.92 -10.31
C GLY A 45 -21.16 7.37 -11.02
N ALA A 46 -21.01 8.16 -12.07
CA ALA A 46 -22.12 8.76 -12.82
C ALA A 46 -23.06 7.71 -13.43
N VAL A 47 -22.55 6.55 -13.86
CA VAL A 47 -23.35 5.41 -14.31
C VAL A 47 -24.16 4.84 -13.15
N MET A 48 -23.54 4.65 -11.99
CA MET A 48 -24.23 4.12 -10.81
C MET A 48 -25.30 5.08 -10.28
N GLU A 49 -25.02 6.39 -10.26
CA GLU A 49 -25.98 7.40 -9.82
C GLU A 49 -27.21 7.52 -10.74
N SER A 50 -27.01 7.29 -12.04
CA SER A 50 -28.08 7.34 -13.05
C SER A 50 -28.79 6.00 -13.25
N ALA A 51 -28.21 4.90 -12.78
CA ALA A 51 -28.80 3.57 -12.91
C ALA A 51 -30.08 3.45 -12.06
N ALA A 52 -31.10 2.78 -12.62
CA ALA A 52 -32.29 2.45 -11.85
C ALA A 52 -31.91 1.59 -10.62
N PRO A 53 -32.63 1.68 -9.49
CA PRO A 53 -32.31 0.88 -8.29
C PRO A 53 -32.26 -0.65 -8.55
N SER A 54 -32.98 -1.14 -9.57
CA SER A 54 -32.95 -2.53 -10.02
C SER A 54 -31.68 -2.94 -10.78
N ALA A 55 -30.90 -1.96 -11.28
CA ALA A 55 -29.64 -2.14 -11.98
C ALA A 55 -28.41 -2.03 -11.06
N ALA A 56 -28.61 -1.68 -9.77
CA ALA A 56 -27.56 -1.67 -8.75
C ALA A 56 -26.97 -3.06 -8.45
N GLY A 57 -27.61 -4.12 -8.95
CA GLY A 57 -27.08 -5.49 -8.96
C GLY A 57 -26.14 -5.70 -10.15
N GLY A 58 -24.86 -5.95 -9.83
CA GLY A 58 -23.80 -6.46 -10.71
C GLY A 58 -23.88 -6.17 -12.21
N ASP A 59 -24.54 -7.04 -12.96
CA ASP A 59 -24.63 -6.97 -14.43
C ASP A 59 -25.42 -5.75 -14.94
N GLY A 60 -26.35 -5.22 -14.14
CA GLY A 60 -27.15 -4.05 -14.50
C GLY A 60 -26.31 -2.79 -14.70
N ALA A 61 -25.29 -2.60 -13.86
CA ALA A 61 -24.33 -1.50 -13.95
C ALA A 61 -23.48 -1.57 -15.24
N VAL A 62 -23.02 -2.78 -15.59
CA VAL A 62 -22.28 -3.01 -16.85
C VAL A 62 -23.17 -2.77 -18.06
N ALA A 63 -24.43 -3.23 -18.02
CA ALA A 63 -25.40 -3.00 -19.08
C ALA A 63 -25.73 -1.50 -19.24
N ALA A 64 -25.88 -0.76 -18.14
CA ALA A 64 -26.09 0.68 -18.15
C ALA A 64 -24.91 1.42 -18.82
N ALA A 65 -23.68 1.12 -18.42
CA ALA A 65 -22.48 1.69 -19.04
C ALA A 65 -22.41 1.37 -20.55
N ARG A 66 -22.72 0.12 -20.95
CA ARG A 66 -22.77 -0.31 -22.35
C ARG A 66 -23.91 0.32 -23.14
N GLY A 67 -24.94 0.82 -22.49
CA GLY A 67 -26.10 1.48 -23.09
C GLY A 67 -25.91 2.97 -23.36
N LEU A 68 -24.89 3.62 -22.77
CA LEU A 68 -24.56 5.02 -23.02
C LEU A 68 -24.24 5.24 -24.50
N ASP A 69 -24.53 6.43 -25.04
CA ASP A 69 -24.01 6.86 -26.34
C ASP A 69 -22.60 7.46 -26.21
N ALA A 70 -22.06 8.07 -27.27
CA ALA A 70 -20.72 8.65 -27.24
C ALA A 70 -20.60 9.82 -26.25
N GLN A 71 -21.59 10.72 -26.25
CA GLN A 71 -21.61 11.86 -25.34
C GLN A 71 -21.84 11.41 -23.89
N GLY A 72 -22.68 10.41 -23.66
CA GLY A 72 -22.91 9.84 -22.33
C GLY A 72 -21.66 9.19 -21.74
N LEU A 73 -20.85 8.49 -22.54
CA LEU A 73 -19.55 7.96 -22.08
C LEU A 73 -18.59 9.09 -21.71
N HIS A 74 -18.52 10.12 -22.54
CA HIS A 74 -17.70 11.31 -22.28
C HIS A 74 -18.11 11.99 -20.97
N ASP A 75 -19.39 12.31 -20.81
CA ASP A 75 -19.90 13.05 -19.66
C ASP A 75 -19.75 12.25 -18.36
N ALA A 76 -19.98 10.94 -18.40
CA ALA A 76 -19.76 10.06 -17.27
C ALA A 76 -18.28 10.03 -16.86
N LEU A 77 -17.35 9.84 -17.80
CA LEU A 77 -15.92 9.79 -17.50
C LEU A 77 -15.42 11.12 -16.93
N LYS A 78 -15.90 12.24 -17.47
CA LYS A 78 -15.59 13.58 -16.98
C LYS A 78 -16.07 13.78 -15.54
N ALA A 79 -17.31 13.41 -15.25
CA ALA A 79 -17.89 13.50 -13.92
C ALA A 79 -17.14 12.61 -12.92
N ASP A 80 -16.81 11.38 -13.31
CA ASP A 80 -16.11 10.43 -12.46
C ASP A 80 -14.68 10.86 -12.13
N TYR A 81 -13.94 11.43 -13.09
CA TYR A 81 -12.65 12.03 -12.82
C TYR A 81 -12.75 13.18 -11.81
N ALA A 82 -13.76 14.04 -11.94
CA ALA A 82 -13.97 15.14 -10.99
C ALA A 82 -14.29 14.62 -9.58
N THR A 83 -15.15 13.61 -9.46
CA THR A 83 -15.49 12.96 -8.19
C THR A 83 -14.26 12.30 -7.56
N ARG A 84 -13.48 11.54 -8.34
CA ARG A 84 -12.29 10.84 -7.87
C ARG A 84 -11.23 11.82 -7.37
N ASP A 85 -10.94 12.88 -8.11
CA ASP A 85 -9.94 13.88 -7.73
C ASP A 85 -10.25 14.50 -6.36
N ARG A 86 -11.54 14.86 -6.13
CA ARG A 86 -12.01 15.42 -4.87
C ARG A 86 -11.97 14.40 -3.74
N LEU A 87 -12.40 13.17 -3.99
CA LEU A 87 -12.46 12.13 -2.96
C LEU A 87 -11.06 11.66 -2.53
N GLU A 88 -10.14 11.50 -3.48
CA GLU A 88 -8.78 11.05 -3.18
C GLU A 88 -7.96 12.08 -2.41
N ALA A 89 -8.29 13.38 -2.52
CA ALA A 89 -7.72 14.41 -1.65
C ALA A 89 -8.10 14.20 -0.19
N VAL A 90 -9.35 13.85 0.08
CA VAL A 90 -9.84 13.51 1.42
C VAL A 90 -9.15 12.24 1.93
N ILE A 91 -9.19 11.15 1.16
CA ILE A 91 -8.61 9.84 1.56
C ILE A 91 -7.10 9.96 1.85
N ALA A 92 -6.36 10.70 1.03
CA ALA A 92 -4.91 10.86 1.18
C ALA A 92 -4.51 11.55 2.51
N GLN A 93 -5.41 12.33 3.11
CA GLN A 93 -5.16 13.01 4.39
C GLN A 93 -5.57 12.15 5.60
N CYS A 94 -6.50 11.22 5.43
CA CYS A 94 -7.09 10.45 6.53
C CYS A 94 -6.07 9.71 7.40
N SER A 95 -5.07 9.05 6.80
CA SER A 95 -4.06 8.29 7.55
C SER A 95 -3.23 9.19 8.45
N ALA A 96 -2.83 10.36 7.93
CA ALA A 96 -2.05 11.32 8.70
C ALA A 96 -2.87 11.93 9.84
N ALA A 97 -4.13 12.28 9.58
CA ALA A 97 -5.04 12.79 10.61
C ALA A 97 -5.27 11.76 11.71
N PHE A 98 -5.58 10.50 11.36
CA PHE A 98 -5.85 9.45 12.34
C PHE A 98 -4.64 9.05 13.18
N MET A 99 -3.47 8.94 12.56
CA MET A 99 -2.22 8.60 13.27
C MET A 99 -1.68 9.78 14.07
N GLY A 100 -1.99 11.02 13.67
CA GLY A 100 -1.62 12.25 14.37
C GLY A 100 -2.62 12.70 15.43
N ASP A 101 -3.79 12.07 15.52
CA ASP A 101 -4.80 12.30 16.56
C ASP A 101 -4.37 11.66 17.90
N PHE A 102 -3.45 12.33 18.59
CA PHE A 102 -2.93 11.87 19.88
C PHE A 102 -3.94 11.96 21.02
N ASP A 103 -4.89 12.90 20.92
CA ASP A 103 -5.99 13.07 21.88
C ASP A 103 -7.09 12.02 21.72
N ARG A 104 -6.98 11.14 20.70
CA ARG A 104 -7.90 10.04 20.42
C ARG A 104 -9.34 10.52 20.21
N VAL A 105 -9.49 11.69 19.59
CA VAL A 105 -10.79 12.25 19.22
C VAL A 105 -11.46 11.38 18.16
N LEU A 106 -10.69 10.82 17.22
CA LEU A 106 -11.17 9.88 16.21
C LEU A 106 -11.24 8.46 16.80
N PRO A 107 -12.46 7.92 17.05
CA PRO A 107 -12.60 6.61 17.68
C PRO A 107 -12.31 5.46 16.70
N SER A 108 -12.48 5.68 15.40
CA SER A 108 -12.35 4.64 14.38
C SER A 108 -11.88 5.19 13.03
N TYR A 109 -11.23 4.32 12.25
CA TYR A 109 -10.82 4.50 10.87
C TYR A 109 -11.88 4.02 9.85
N ARG A 110 -13.12 3.80 10.31
CA ARG A 110 -14.24 3.30 9.51
C ARG A 110 -14.61 4.21 8.34
N LEU A 111 -14.70 5.53 8.54
CA LEU A 111 -15.01 6.48 7.45
C LEU A 111 -13.97 6.44 6.32
N PRO A 112 -12.65 6.57 6.57
CA PRO A 112 -11.65 6.42 5.51
C PRO A 112 -11.75 5.12 4.72
N ARG A 113 -12.05 3.99 5.39
CA ARG A 113 -12.29 2.71 4.71
C ARG A 113 -13.51 2.76 3.78
N ALA A 114 -14.63 3.33 4.25
CA ALA A 114 -15.84 3.43 3.45
C ALA A 114 -15.64 4.34 2.22
N LEU A 115 -14.91 5.45 2.38
CA LEU A 115 -14.52 6.32 1.27
C LEU A 115 -13.63 5.58 0.25
N ALA A 116 -12.63 4.83 0.72
CA ALA A 116 -11.77 4.05 -0.16
C ALA A 116 -12.52 2.91 -0.86
N TYR A 117 -13.45 2.25 -0.17
CA TYR A 117 -14.35 1.25 -0.77
C TYR A 117 -15.17 1.85 -1.93
N ALA A 118 -15.79 3.00 -1.73
CA ALA A 118 -16.53 3.69 -2.79
C ALA A 118 -15.61 4.13 -3.93
N ASN A 119 -14.40 4.62 -3.61
CA ASN A 119 -13.42 5.05 -4.62
C ASN A 119 -12.89 3.89 -5.48
N ARG A 120 -12.70 2.69 -4.91
CA ARG A 120 -12.33 1.50 -5.69
C ARG A 120 -13.39 1.18 -6.75
N ARG A 121 -14.66 1.24 -6.38
CA ARG A 121 -15.80 1.01 -7.30
C ARG A 121 -15.91 2.10 -8.37
N LEU A 122 -15.70 3.36 -7.99
CA LEU A 122 -15.58 4.47 -8.95
C LEU A 122 -14.42 4.23 -9.95
N CYS A 123 -13.28 3.75 -9.47
CA CYS A 123 -12.15 3.43 -10.34
C CYS A 123 -12.45 2.26 -11.28
N ASP A 124 -13.25 1.27 -10.85
CA ASP A 124 -13.71 0.19 -11.71
C ASP A 124 -14.64 0.70 -12.83
N GLU A 125 -15.53 1.65 -12.51
CA GLU A 125 -16.38 2.33 -13.49
C GLU A 125 -15.55 3.12 -14.50
N ILE A 126 -14.61 3.95 -14.04
CA ILE A 126 -13.68 4.70 -14.89
C ILE A 126 -12.94 3.76 -15.86
N ARG A 127 -12.39 2.64 -15.35
CA ARG A 127 -11.70 1.65 -16.19
C ARG A 127 -12.62 1.04 -17.25
N LEU A 128 -13.89 0.76 -16.89
CA LEU A 128 -14.88 0.26 -17.83
C LEU A 128 -15.22 1.32 -18.90
N LEU A 129 -15.47 2.58 -18.50
CA LEU A 129 -15.78 3.67 -19.43
C LEU A 129 -14.64 3.91 -20.43
N LEU A 130 -13.40 3.93 -19.94
CA LEU A 130 -12.20 4.03 -20.78
C LEU A 130 -12.17 2.92 -21.84
N ARG A 131 -12.34 1.67 -21.41
CA ARG A 131 -12.38 0.51 -22.31
C ARG A 131 -13.52 0.58 -23.32
N LEU A 132 -14.73 0.97 -22.89
CA LEU A 132 -15.87 1.10 -23.80
C LEU A 132 -15.66 2.17 -24.87
N GLY A 133 -15.00 3.28 -24.51
CA GLY A 133 -14.63 4.30 -25.49
C GLY A 133 -13.59 3.81 -26.50
N GLU A 134 -12.61 3.01 -26.08
CA GLU A 134 -11.68 2.35 -27.00
C GLU A 134 -12.39 1.33 -27.92
N GLU A 135 -13.26 0.48 -27.36
CA GLU A 135 -14.07 -0.49 -28.12
C GLU A 135 -14.93 0.19 -29.20
N ARG A 136 -15.41 1.40 -28.91
CA ARG A 136 -16.22 2.22 -29.82
C ARG A 136 -15.42 3.19 -30.69
N ARG A 137 -14.10 3.17 -30.57
CA ARG A 137 -13.19 4.07 -31.32
C ARG A 137 -13.50 5.57 -31.10
N LEU A 138 -13.88 5.95 -29.87
CA LEU A 138 -14.01 7.35 -29.48
C LEU A 138 -12.64 7.97 -29.16
N TRP A 139 -11.75 7.18 -28.57
CA TRP A 139 -10.39 7.56 -28.21
C TRP A 139 -9.48 6.33 -28.17
N ARG A 140 -8.17 6.58 -28.03
CA ARG A 140 -7.16 5.62 -27.61
C ARG A 140 -6.67 6.02 -26.22
N ALA A 141 -6.65 5.09 -25.28
CA ALA A 141 -6.20 5.37 -23.92
C ALA A 141 -4.78 4.82 -23.70
N GLU A 142 -3.83 5.69 -23.35
CA GLU A 142 -2.46 5.28 -23.08
C GLU A 142 -2.04 5.68 -21.68
N THR A 143 -1.33 4.78 -20.98
CA THR A 143 -0.77 5.11 -19.67
C THR A 143 0.61 5.74 -19.86
N GLU A 144 0.69 7.05 -19.72
CA GLU A 144 1.91 7.82 -19.89
C GLU A 144 2.57 8.14 -18.55
N ARG A 145 3.90 8.33 -18.57
CA ARG A 145 4.64 8.77 -17.39
C ARG A 145 4.68 10.30 -17.35
N ILE A 146 4.03 10.88 -16.35
CA ILE A 146 4.02 12.31 -16.09
C ILE A 146 4.88 12.56 -14.84
N GLY A 147 6.12 13.03 -15.05
CA GLY A 147 7.11 13.15 -13.99
C GLY A 147 7.52 11.80 -13.41
N ARG A 148 7.21 11.55 -12.13
CA ARG A 148 7.48 10.28 -11.43
C ARG A 148 6.25 9.35 -11.38
N GLU A 149 5.10 9.84 -11.79
CA GLU A 149 3.81 9.15 -11.67
C GLU A 149 3.31 8.76 -13.07
N ARG A 150 2.23 7.97 -13.11
CA ARG A 150 1.56 7.60 -14.37
C ARG A 150 0.10 8.06 -14.35
N ALA A 151 -0.40 8.43 -15.51
CA ALA A 151 -1.80 8.80 -15.70
C ALA A 151 -2.28 8.30 -17.08
N VAL A 152 -3.59 8.13 -17.22
CA VAL A 152 -4.19 7.79 -18.51
C VAL A 152 -4.35 9.07 -19.33
N VAL A 153 -3.83 9.06 -20.56
CA VAL A 153 -3.97 10.13 -21.55
C VAL A 153 -4.82 9.61 -22.70
N LEU A 154 -5.80 10.42 -23.10
CA LEU A 154 -6.69 10.10 -24.22
C LEU A 154 -6.21 10.79 -25.48
N HIS A 155 -6.06 10.00 -26.54
CA HIS A 155 -5.66 10.45 -27.86
C HIS A 155 -6.80 10.25 -28.87
N PRO A 156 -6.93 11.12 -29.88
CA PRO A 156 -7.77 10.84 -31.04
C PRO A 156 -7.41 9.49 -31.67
N VAL A 157 -8.41 8.78 -32.19
CA VAL A 157 -8.16 7.50 -32.87
C VAL A 157 -7.39 7.71 -34.18
N ASP A 158 -7.64 8.83 -34.86
CA ASP A 158 -6.95 9.30 -36.06
C ASP A 158 -6.58 10.78 -35.86
N GLU A 159 -5.30 11.12 -35.95
CA GLU A 159 -4.80 12.49 -35.76
C GLU A 159 -5.32 13.49 -36.82
N SER A 160 -5.83 12.97 -37.94
CA SER A 160 -6.35 13.77 -39.06
C SER A 160 -7.88 13.93 -39.06
N ALA A 161 -8.59 13.23 -38.17
CA ALA A 161 -10.03 13.27 -38.06
C ALA A 161 -10.46 13.93 -36.74
N GLU A 162 -11.54 14.72 -36.80
CA GLU A 162 -12.13 15.31 -35.60
C GLU A 162 -12.70 14.20 -34.69
N SER A 163 -12.38 14.26 -33.40
CA SER A 163 -12.89 13.31 -32.43
C SER A 163 -14.42 13.44 -32.32
N PRO A 164 -15.19 12.33 -32.21
CA PRO A 164 -16.64 12.38 -32.04
C PRO A 164 -17.10 13.12 -30.78
N VAL A 165 -16.20 13.28 -29.81
CA VAL A 165 -16.40 13.98 -28.53
C VAL A 165 -15.15 14.80 -28.19
N PRO A 166 -15.25 15.91 -27.45
CA PRO A 166 -14.09 16.63 -26.95
C PRO A 166 -13.23 15.72 -26.05
N LEU A 167 -11.91 15.83 -26.15
CA LEU A 167 -10.97 15.04 -25.33
C LEU A 167 -10.14 15.92 -24.39
N ASP A 168 -10.10 17.23 -24.65
CA ASP A 168 -9.28 18.21 -23.95
C ASP A 168 -9.73 18.45 -22.50
N ASP A 169 -10.99 18.15 -22.19
CA ASP A 169 -11.55 18.22 -20.84
C ASP A 169 -11.64 16.87 -20.12
N LEU A 170 -11.27 15.77 -20.77
CA LEU A 170 -11.14 14.42 -20.19
C LEU A 170 -9.72 14.18 -19.63
N VAL A 171 -9.35 14.93 -18.61
CA VAL A 171 -7.99 14.91 -18.06
C VAL A 171 -7.89 14.08 -16.78
N ASP A 172 -7.13 12.98 -16.81
CA ASP A 172 -6.69 12.28 -15.61
C ASP A 172 -5.61 13.09 -14.88
N ARG A 173 -6.01 13.82 -13.82
CA ARG A 173 -5.10 14.69 -13.06
C ARG A 173 -4.31 13.96 -11.97
N SER A 174 -4.44 12.64 -11.84
CA SER A 174 -3.81 11.85 -10.78
C SER A 174 -2.32 12.14 -10.60
N ALA A 175 -1.57 12.08 -11.71
CA ALA A 175 -0.13 12.27 -11.69
C ALA A 175 0.27 13.71 -11.32
N ALA A 176 -0.42 14.71 -11.87
CA ALA A 176 -0.18 16.12 -11.57
C ALA A 176 -0.47 16.44 -10.09
N ILE A 177 -1.58 15.91 -9.55
CA ILE A 177 -1.96 16.04 -8.14
C ILE A 177 -0.90 15.39 -7.24
N ALA A 178 -0.49 14.15 -7.54
CA ALA A 178 0.51 13.43 -6.76
C ALA A 178 1.87 14.16 -6.76
N GLN A 179 2.29 14.71 -7.92
CA GLN A 179 3.49 15.55 -8.01
C GLN A 179 3.34 16.82 -7.14
N SER A 180 2.23 17.53 -7.25
CA SER A 180 1.96 18.74 -6.46
C SER A 180 2.00 18.45 -4.94
N ARG A 181 1.43 17.32 -4.51
CA ARG A 181 1.52 16.83 -3.13
C ARG A 181 2.95 16.55 -2.71
N ALA A 182 3.76 15.90 -3.57
CA ALA A 182 5.16 15.63 -3.30
C ALA A 182 5.98 16.91 -3.12
N GLU A 183 5.79 17.89 -4.00
CA GLU A 183 6.44 19.20 -3.93
C GLU A 183 6.03 19.99 -2.68
N ARG A 184 4.74 19.94 -2.27
CA ARG A 184 4.28 20.53 -1.00
C ARG A 184 4.95 19.86 0.21
N ARG A 185 5.05 18.51 0.22
CA ARG A 185 5.74 17.78 1.30
C ARG A 185 7.22 18.15 1.38
N GLU A 186 7.88 18.30 0.24
CA GLU A 186 9.29 18.72 0.19
C GLU A 186 9.47 20.15 0.71
N ARG A 187 8.63 21.10 0.27
CA ARG A 187 8.63 22.48 0.79
C ARG A 187 8.40 22.54 2.30
N ARG A 188 7.40 21.80 2.82
CA ARG A 188 7.11 21.71 4.26
C ARG A 188 8.30 21.14 5.05
N ARG A 189 8.99 20.11 4.52
CA ARG A 189 10.20 19.54 5.13
C ARG A 189 11.37 20.52 5.12
N GLY A 190 11.57 21.24 4.01
CA GLY A 190 12.59 22.28 3.89
C GLY A 190 12.39 23.41 4.89
N ALA A 191 11.15 23.91 5.02
CA ALA A 191 10.80 24.95 5.98
C ALA A 191 11.05 24.50 7.43
N ARG A 192 10.65 23.27 7.80
CA ARG A 192 10.93 22.69 9.14
C ARG A 192 12.43 22.60 9.42
N ARG A 193 13.23 22.09 8.48
CA ARG A 193 14.69 22.04 8.62
C ARG A 193 15.31 23.43 8.80
N GLY A 194 14.82 24.42 8.05
CA GLY A 194 15.25 25.81 8.19
C GLY A 194 14.92 26.37 9.58
N SER A 195 13.70 26.13 10.06
CA SER A 195 13.26 26.53 11.40
C SER A 195 14.05 25.84 12.51
N ASP A 196 14.27 24.53 12.42
CA ASP A 196 15.08 23.76 13.38
C ASP A 196 16.53 24.26 13.41
N THR A 197 17.09 24.61 12.25
CA THR A 197 18.45 25.18 12.15
C THR A 197 18.51 26.55 12.82
N LEU A 198 17.48 27.38 12.63
CA LEU A 198 17.37 28.68 13.30
C LEU A 198 17.21 28.53 14.82
N MET A 199 16.39 27.59 15.28
CA MET A 199 16.21 27.30 16.70
C MET A 199 17.48 26.72 17.35
N ALA A 200 18.20 25.84 16.65
CA ALA A 200 19.50 25.34 17.11
C ALA A 200 20.54 26.47 17.21
N ARG A 201 20.59 27.37 16.22
CA ARG A 201 21.45 28.56 16.25
C ARG A 201 21.06 29.53 17.36
N ALA A 202 19.77 29.76 17.60
CA ALA A 202 19.28 30.60 18.69
C ALA A 202 19.57 29.99 20.06
N SER A 203 19.44 28.67 20.19
CA SER A 203 19.79 27.93 21.42
C SER A 203 21.29 27.99 21.71
N LEU A 204 22.14 27.88 20.69
CA LEU A 204 23.60 28.06 20.81
C LEU A 204 23.98 29.51 21.13
N ALA A 205 23.29 30.50 20.55
CA ALA A 205 23.51 31.92 20.87
C ALA A 205 23.10 32.28 22.31
N GLY A 206 22.09 31.60 22.87
CA GLY A 206 21.67 31.75 24.27
C GLY A 206 22.64 31.16 25.30
N VAL A 207 23.48 30.20 24.91
CA VAL A 207 24.51 29.60 25.78
C VAL A 207 25.80 30.44 25.84
N SER A 208 26.00 31.36 24.89
CA SER A 208 27.17 32.27 24.86
C SER A 208 27.02 33.53 25.72
N ALA A 209 25.92 33.66 26.47
CA ALA A 209 25.59 34.87 27.23
C ALA A 209 25.82 34.73 28.74
N HIS A 210 26.77 33.90 29.21
CA HIS A 210 27.42 34.04 30.52
C HIS A 210 28.89 33.65 30.34
N GLY A 211 29.75 34.67 30.38
CA GLY A 211 31.15 34.54 29.97
C GLY A 211 32.03 33.79 30.96
N THR A 212 33.13 33.25 30.42
CA THR A 212 34.49 33.49 30.93
C THR A 212 35.47 33.31 29.77
N ASP A 213 36.44 34.22 29.72
CA ASP A 213 37.56 34.30 28.78
C ASP A 213 38.35 33.00 28.61
N ALA A 214 38.66 32.64 27.36
CA ALA A 214 39.91 31.97 27.00
C ALA A 214 40.20 32.02 25.50
N ALA A 215 41.03 32.99 25.12
CA ALA A 215 42.11 32.94 24.14
C ALA A 215 41.94 32.14 22.83
N GLU A 216 41.97 32.90 21.74
CA GLU A 216 42.40 32.53 20.39
C GLU A 216 43.68 31.65 20.40
N LYS A 217 43.65 30.55 19.64
CA LYS A 217 44.83 30.06 18.90
C LYS A 217 44.42 29.49 17.55
N ASN A 218 44.58 30.31 16.52
CA ASN A 218 44.74 29.86 15.14
C ASN A 218 46.11 29.16 14.99
N GLY A 219 46.12 27.97 14.41
CA GLY A 219 47.35 27.27 14.01
C GLY A 219 47.03 25.98 13.23
N PRO A 220 47.49 25.83 11.98
CA PRO A 220 47.18 24.66 11.16
C PRO A 220 48.13 23.50 11.52
N GLY A 221 47.57 22.34 11.86
CA GLY A 221 48.34 21.16 12.24
C GLY A 221 47.66 19.88 11.75
N HIS A 222 48.29 19.22 10.78
CA HIS A 222 47.89 17.91 10.27
C HIS A 222 48.02 16.78 11.30
N GLY A 223 47.01 15.90 11.29
CA GLY A 223 47.11 14.48 11.65
C GLY A 223 46.05 13.97 12.64
N PRO A 224 45.58 12.71 12.56
CA PRO A 224 45.56 11.76 11.45
C PRO A 224 44.13 11.47 10.94
N GLU A 225 44.01 11.06 9.68
CA GLU A 225 42.81 10.41 9.14
C GLU A 225 42.53 9.12 9.92
N ARG A 226 41.61 9.19 10.89
CA ARG A 226 40.86 8.01 11.30
C ARG A 226 39.76 7.79 10.28
N ALA A 227 39.99 6.84 9.39
CA ALA A 227 38.96 6.18 8.59
C ALA A 227 37.96 5.45 9.52
N GLY A 228 37.07 6.21 10.13
CA GLY A 228 35.77 5.72 10.56
C GLY A 228 34.77 6.28 9.57
N ARG A 229 34.16 5.43 8.73
CA ARG A 229 32.95 5.83 8.00
C ARG A 229 32.00 6.44 9.04
N PRO A 230 31.53 7.69 8.87
CA PRO A 230 30.44 8.16 9.70
C PRO A 230 29.32 7.15 9.54
N TYR A 231 28.79 6.63 10.65
CA TYR A 231 27.57 5.81 10.62
C TYR A 231 26.57 6.54 9.71
N PRO A 232 26.08 5.92 8.62
CA PRO A 232 25.04 6.54 7.84
C PRO A 232 23.88 6.86 8.78
N SER A 233 23.24 7.99 8.55
CA SER A 233 22.06 8.39 9.33
C SER A 233 21.08 7.20 9.38
N PRO A 234 20.43 6.93 10.53
CA PRO A 234 19.52 5.79 10.66
C PRO A 234 18.50 5.80 9.52
N ASP A 235 18.44 4.72 8.73
CA ASP A 235 17.38 4.60 7.73
C ASP A 235 16.08 4.39 8.52
N TRP A 236 15.03 5.12 8.20
CA TRP A 236 13.74 4.93 8.86
C TRP A 236 13.22 3.49 8.66
N ARG A 237 13.68 2.80 7.61
CA ARG A 237 13.40 1.38 7.37
C ARG A 237 14.04 0.44 8.40
N ASP A 238 15.07 0.89 9.11
CA ASP A 238 15.66 0.13 10.22
C ASP A 238 14.63 -0.15 11.33
N ALA A 239 13.52 0.60 11.37
CA ALA A 239 12.39 0.32 12.24
C ALA A 239 11.79 -1.08 12.02
N TYR A 240 11.84 -1.62 10.80
CA TYR A 240 11.21 -2.88 10.42
C TYR A 240 12.12 -4.11 10.57
N LEU A 241 13.39 -3.92 10.88
CA LEU A 241 14.34 -5.02 10.99
C LEU A 241 13.99 -5.92 12.19
N PRO A 242 14.16 -7.25 12.05
CA PRO A 242 13.97 -8.17 13.15
C PRO A 242 15.03 -7.98 14.24
N GLY A 243 14.69 -8.37 15.45
CA GLY A 243 15.58 -8.39 16.61
C GLY A 243 16.08 -9.80 16.93
N ARG A 244 16.98 -9.90 17.91
CA ARG A 244 17.63 -11.15 18.33
C ARG A 244 16.67 -12.23 18.82
N GLY A 245 15.49 -11.84 19.28
CA GLY A 245 14.47 -12.72 19.85
C GLY A 245 13.30 -13.00 18.91
N ILE A 246 13.39 -12.64 17.63
CA ILE A 246 12.37 -13.05 16.65
C ILE A 246 12.37 -14.58 16.53
N ASP A 247 11.19 -15.19 16.54
CA ASP A 247 11.05 -16.64 16.32
C ASP A 247 9.77 -16.96 15.57
N VAL A 248 8.63 -16.99 16.24
CA VAL A 248 7.34 -17.31 15.60
C VAL A 248 6.81 -16.08 14.86
N VAL A 249 6.69 -16.19 13.55
CA VAL A 249 6.20 -15.12 12.67
C VAL A 249 5.16 -15.63 11.69
N MET A 250 4.30 -14.73 11.22
CA MET A 250 3.34 -15.00 10.14
C MET A 250 3.82 -14.32 8.86
N GLY A 251 4.13 -15.07 7.82
CA GLY A 251 4.36 -14.51 6.50
C GLY A 251 3.03 -14.16 5.86
N ILE A 252 2.96 -13.02 5.18
CA ILE A 252 1.80 -12.62 4.40
C ILE A 252 2.25 -11.96 3.10
N ASP A 253 1.55 -12.28 2.03
CA ASP A 253 1.62 -11.57 0.76
C ASP A 253 0.21 -11.45 0.16
N ILE A 254 -0.03 -10.35 -0.56
CA ILE A 254 -1.33 -10.04 -1.17
C ILE A 254 -1.18 -9.69 -2.65
N GLU A 255 -2.05 -10.29 -3.47
CA GLU A 255 -2.18 -9.95 -4.88
C GLU A 255 -3.33 -8.97 -5.08
N THR A 256 -3.16 -8.03 -6.00
CA THR A 256 -4.07 -6.89 -6.16
C THR A 256 -4.26 -6.52 -7.63
N THR A 257 -5.30 -5.75 -7.94
CA THR A 257 -5.55 -5.27 -9.32
C THR A 257 -4.59 -4.16 -9.77
N GLY A 258 -3.76 -3.65 -8.87
CA GLY A 258 -2.86 -2.52 -9.04
C GLY A 258 -2.27 -2.07 -7.70
N THR A 259 -1.52 -0.98 -7.67
CA THR A 259 -0.67 -0.65 -6.53
C THR A 259 -1.24 0.40 -5.56
N ASP A 260 -2.40 0.98 -5.86
CA ASP A 260 -3.01 2.01 -5.02
C ASP A 260 -4.14 1.42 -4.15
N PRO A 261 -3.99 1.39 -2.82
CA PRO A 261 -4.99 0.78 -1.92
C PRO A 261 -6.34 1.50 -1.93
N ALA A 262 -6.43 2.73 -2.44
CA ALA A 262 -7.68 3.47 -2.59
C ALA A 262 -8.35 3.26 -3.96
N ARG A 263 -7.66 2.63 -4.93
CA ARG A 263 -8.16 2.42 -6.31
C ARG A 263 -8.24 0.96 -6.73
N ASP A 264 -7.50 0.09 -6.06
CA ASP A 264 -7.27 -1.30 -6.47
C ASP A 264 -7.79 -2.30 -5.44
N SER A 265 -8.32 -3.42 -5.92
CA SER A 265 -8.91 -4.48 -5.10
C SER A 265 -7.90 -5.58 -4.78
N VAL A 266 -8.04 -6.22 -3.62
CA VAL A 266 -7.28 -7.43 -3.24
C VAL A 266 -7.91 -8.65 -3.92
N LEU A 267 -7.08 -9.47 -4.58
CA LEU A 267 -7.46 -10.65 -5.38
C LEU A 267 -7.13 -11.98 -4.69
N ASP A 268 -6.00 -12.02 -4.00
CA ASP A 268 -5.51 -13.18 -3.25
C ASP A 268 -4.77 -12.69 -2.02
N ALA A 269 -4.88 -13.42 -0.91
CA ALA A 269 -4.05 -13.21 0.27
C ALA A 269 -3.59 -14.57 0.77
N GLY A 270 -2.29 -14.80 0.76
CA GLY A 270 -1.69 -16.00 1.32
C GLY A 270 -0.95 -15.70 2.60
N PHE A 271 -1.04 -16.63 3.54
CA PHE A 271 -0.29 -16.55 4.79
C PHE A 271 0.02 -17.93 5.35
N GLU A 272 1.14 -17.99 6.04
CA GLU A 272 1.59 -19.17 6.77
C GLU A 272 2.47 -18.74 7.94
N TYR A 273 2.78 -19.70 8.81
CA TYR A 273 3.55 -19.50 10.02
C TYR A 273 4.88 -20.21 9.89
N MET A 274 5.93 -19.63 10.48
CA MET A 274 7.22 -20.27 10.56
C MET A 274 7.96 -19.82 11.83
N ALA A 275 8.63 -20.79 12.47
CA ALA A 275 9.60 -20.50 13.51
C ALA A 275 10.96 -20.19 12.85
N MET A 276 11.51 -19.00 13.12
CA MET A 276 12.76 -18.53 12.53
C MET A 276 14.00 -19.17 13.18
N ALA A 277 13.94 -19.44 14.48
CA ALA A 277 15.06 -19.98 15.25
C ALA A 277 14.77 -21.38 15.82
N SER A 278 13.56 -21.62 16.29
CA SER A 278 13.13 -22.94 16.77
C SER A 278 12.64 -23.84 15.63
N SER A 279 12.45 -25.12 15.94
CA SER A 279 11.83 -26.07 15.02
C SER A 279 10.32 -25.83 14.95
N ARG A 280 9.71 -26.21 13.82
CA ARG A 280 8.25 -26.24 13.68
C ARG A 280 7.60 -27.01 14.86
N PRO A 281 6.49 -26.50 15.45
CA PRO A 281 5.77 -27.25 16.48
C PRO A 281 5.30 -28.61 15.97
N ALA A 282 5.43 -29.66 16.79
CA ALA A 282 5.23 -31.05 16.36
C ALA A 282 3.77 -31.36 15.92
N ASP A 283 2.81 -30.64 16.49
CA ASP A 283 1.36 -30.76 16.24
C ASP A 283 0.82 -29.67 15.31
N ALA A 284 1.70 -28.84 14.72
CA ALA A 284 1.29 -27.79 13.81
C ALA A 284 0.69 -28.37 12.51
N PRO A 285 -0.48 -27.87 12.05
CA PRO A 285 -1.10 -28.35 10.83
C PRO A 285 -0.27 -27.95 9.61
N VAL A 286 -0.11 -28.88 8.66
CA VAL A 286 0.55 -28.63 7.37
C VAL A 286 -0.48 -28.88 6.28
N ASN A 287 -0.87 -27.83 5.56
CA ASN A 287 -1.90 -27.94 4.52
C ASN A 287 -1.21 -27.95 3.15
N ALA A 288 -1.43 -29.01 2.37
CA ALA A 288 -0.91 -29.13 1.00
C ALA A 288 -1.80 -28.34 0.01
N ILE A 289 -1.70 -27.01 0.06
CA ILE A 289 -2.58 -26.09 -0.69
C ILE A 289 -1.83 -25.08 -1.56
N TYR A 290 -0.51 -25.23 -1.73
CA TYR A 290 0.21 -24.50 -2.77
C TYR A 290 -0.35 -24.89 -4.14
N LEU A 291 -0.57 -23.91 -5.01
CA LEU A 291 -1.08 -24.10 -6.36
C LEU A 291 0.02 -24.56 -7.32
N GLU A 292 1.26 -24.14 -7.07
CA GLU A 292 2.39 -24.48 -7.92
C GLU A 292 3.07 -25.78 -7.45
N PRO A 293 3.26 -26.76 -8.36
CA PRO A 293 4.01 -27.97 -8.05
C PRO A 293 5.45 -27.65 -7.63
N GLY A 294 5.96 -28.36 -6.61
CA GLY A 294 7.35 -28.24 -6.15
C GLY A 294 7.55 -27.38 -4.91
N TYR A 295 6.51 -26.71 -4.42
CA TYR A 295 6.53 -26.07 -3.11
C TYR A 295 6.33 -27.11 -2.00
N GLU A 296 7.27 -27.16 -1.07
CA GLU A 296 7.21 -28.02 0.12
C GLU A 296 7.13 -27.15 1.37
N ALA A 297 6.19 -27.46 2.26
CA ALA A 297 6.02 -26.66 3.48
C ALA A 297 7.31 -26.58 4.32
N GLY A 298 8.14 -27.62 4.34
CA GLY A 298 9.37 -27.63 5.14
C GLY A 298 9.09 -27.34 6.62
N ASP A 299 9.62 -26.23 7.12
CA ASP A 299 9.38 -25.72 8.47
C ASP A 299 8.13 -24.82 8.62
N ALA A 300 7.50 -24.46 7.51
CA ALA A 300 6.26 -23.71 7.52
C ALA A 300 5.08 -24.58 7.97
N TYR A 301 4.05 -23.91 8.47
CA TYR A 301 2.81 -24.54 8.92
C TYR A 301 1.64 -23.56 8.87
N GLY A 302 0.42 -24.09 9.01
CA GLY A 302 -0.80 -23.30 9.05
C GLY A 302 -1.09 -22.56 7.74
N GLN A 303 -0.63 -23.11 6.60
CA GLN A 303 -0.86 -22.54 5.27
C GLN A 303 -2.34 -22.23 5.09
N ALA A 304 -2.62 -21.02 4.63
CA ALA A 304 -3.96 -20.60 4.27
C ALA A 304 -3.91 -19.59 3.14
N ARG A 305 -4.94 -19.63 2.32
CA ARG A 305 -5.15 -18.75 1.17
C ARG A 305 -6.59 -18.29 1.17
N LEU A 306 -6.78 -17.00 0.91
CA LEU A 306 -8.07 -16.39 0.68
C LEU A 306 -8.07 -15.82 -0.73
N SER A 307 -8.93 -16.35 -1.59
CA SER A 307 -9.13 -15.83 -2.94
C SER A 307 -10.41 -15.00 -3.00
N PHE A 308 -10.35 -13.88 -3.69
CA PHE A 308 -11.42 -12.89 -3.73
C PHE A 308 -11.92 -12.65 -5.16
N GLY A 309 -13.17 -12.18 -5.24
CA GLY A 309 -13.76 -11.67 -6.46
C GLY A 309 -13.42 -10.20 -6.70
N VAL A 310 -13.91 -9.67 -7.81
CA VAL A 310 -13.89 -8.23 -8.14
C VAL A 310 -15.30 -7.78 -8.52
N THR A 311 -15.51 -6.46 -8.62
CA THR A 311 -16.81 -5.96 -9.09
C THR A 311 -17.09 -6.41 -10.53
N PRO A 312 -18.36 -6.52 -10.96
CA PRO A 312 -18.67 -6.83 -12.35
C PRO A 312 -18.12 -5.82 -13.35
N MET A 313 -18.00 -4.56 -12.96
CA MET A 313 -17.34 -3.52 -13.77
C MET A 313 -15.84 -3.80 -13.91
N ALA A 314 -15.13 -4.15 -12.82
CA ALA A 314 -13.72 -4.55 -12.89
C ALA A 314 -13.50 -5.79 -13.76
N ALA A 315 -14.37 -6.79 -13.65
CA ALA A 315 -14.30 -7.99 -14.48
C ALA A 315 -14.55 -7.67 -15.96
N ALA A 316 -15.55 -6.82 -16.27
CA ALA A 316 -15.84 -6.37 -17.62
C ALA A 316 -14.70 -5.51 -18.21
N ALA A 317 -14.05 -4.69 -17.39
CA ALA A 317 -12.87 -3.92 -17.77
C ALA A 317 -11.63 -4.82 -17.99
N GLY A 318 -11.46 -5.85 -17.15
CA GLY A 318 -10.32 -6.78 -17.18
C GLY A 318 -8.98 -6.11 -16.84
N ASN A 319 -7.92 -6.92 -16.71
CA ASN A 319 -6.56 -6.42 -16.57
C ASN A 319 -5.54 -7.44 -17.09
N PRO A 320 -5.21 -7.42 -18.40
CA PRO A 320 -4.32 -8.42 -18.99
C PRO A 320 -2.90 -8.41 -18.40
N PHE A 321 -2.45 -7.28 -17.85
CA PHE A 321 -1.14 -7.20 -17.19
C PHE A 321 -1.14 -8.03 -15.90
N ILE A 322 -2.12 -7.82 -15.01
CA ILE A 322 -2.23 -8.59 -13.76
C ILE A 322 -2.49 -10.06 -14.05
N THR A 323 -3.31 -10.40 -15.06
CA THR A 323 -3.50 -11.81 -15.46
C THR A 323 -2.20 -12.47 -15.88
N ARG A 324 -1.33 -11.79 -16.65
CA ARG A 324 -0.03 -12.34 -17.05
C ARG A 324 0.95 -12.44 -15.89
N LEU A 325 0.88 -11.49 -14.96
CA LEU A 325 1.77 -11.42 -13.81
C LEU A 325 1.46 -12.52 -12.79
N THR A 326 0.19 -12.65 -12.40
CA THR A 326 -0.29 -13.50 -11.28
C THR A 326 -0.93 -14.81 -11.72
N GLY A 327 -1.29 -14.93 -13.01
CA GLY A 327 -2.15 -16.01 -13.50
C GLY A 327 -3.64 -15.86 -13.10
N ILE A 328 -4.01 -14.84 -12.32
CA ILE A 328 -5.38 -14.60 -11.89
C ILE A 328 -6.14 -13.84 -12.99
N ASP A 329 -7.05 -14.53 -13.68
CA ASP A 329 -7.90 -13.92 -14.71
C ASP A 329 -9.03 -13.09 -14.07
N ILE A 330 -8.81 -11.77 -13.99
CA ILE A 330 -9.77 -10.80 -13.44
C ILE A 330 -11.14 -10.87 -14.15
N SER A 331 -11.17 -11.15 -15.45
CA SER A 331 -12.43 -11.19 -16.21
C SER A 331 -13.38 -12.31 -15.76
N ARG A 332 -12.84 -13.31 -15.04
CA ARG A 332 -13.58 -14.45 -14.48
C ARG A 332 -13.91 -14.29 -13.00
N ARG A 333 -13.58 -13.15 -12.39
CA ARG A 333 -13.71 -12.90 -10.94
C ARG A 333 -14.93 -12.05 -10.57
N GLY A 334 -15.78 -11.69 -11.54
CA GLY A 334 -16.94 -10.82 -11.33
C GLY A 334 -18.31 -11.51 -11.25
N ASP A 335 -18.37 -12.85 -11.33
CA ASP A 335 -19.63 -13.60 -11.37
C ASP A 335 -20.28 -13.83 -9.99
N GLY A 336 -19.64 -13.37 -8.91
CA GLY A 336 -20.10 -13.55 -7.54
C GLY A 336 -19.78 -14.92 -6.93
N SER A 337 -19.07 -15.81 -7.64
CA SER A 337 -18.61 -17.09 -7.10
C SER A 337 -17.59 -16.92 -5.96
N LEU A 338 -16.85 -15.81 -5.99
CA LEU A 338 -15.94 -15.39 -4.94
C LEU A 338 -16.42 -14.06 -4.34
N PRO A 339 -16.41 -13.93 -3.00
CA PRO A 339 -16.78 -12.69 -2.34
C PRO A 339 -15.72 -11.60 -2.56
N LEU A 340 -16.14 -10.34 -2.58
CA LEU A 340 -15.22 -9.20 -2.50
C LEU A 340 -14.60 -9.16 -1.10
N PHE A 341 -13.30 -8.88 -1.00
CA PHE A 341 -12.62 -8.82 0.30
C PHE A 341 -13.26 -7.78 1.24
N ASP A 342 -13.58 -6.60 0.70
CA ASP A 342 -14.26 -5.51 1.41
C ASP A 342 -15.62 -5.91 2.00
N GLU A 343 -16.32 -6.83 1.34
CA GLU A 343 -17.66 -7.29 1.70
C GLU A 343 -17.64 -8.62 2.47
N TRP A 344 -16.46 -9.08 2.90
CA TRP A 344 -16.30 -10.33 3.66
C TRP A 344 -15.79 -10.10 5.09
N PRO A 345 -16.65 -9.67 6.04
CA PRO A 345 -16.25 -9.38 7.41
C PRO A 345 -15.57 -10.55 8.14
N ALA A 346 -15.93 -11.80 7.82
CA ALA A 346 -15.31 -12.97 8.44
C ALA A 346 -13.85 -13.14 8.02
N ALA A 347 -13.53 -12.93 6.74
CA ALA A 347 -12.16 -12.92 6.24
C ALA A 347 -11.34 -11.79 6.87
N GLN A 348 -11.89 -10.57 6.91
CA GLN A 348 -11.21 -9.42 7.53
C GLN A 348 -10.92 -9.67 9.02
N ARG A 349 -11.89 -10.16 9.79
CA ARG A 349 -11.69 -10.49 11.22
C ARG A 349 -10.67 -11.60 11.41
N GLY A 350 -10.76 -12.66 10.60
CA GLY A 350 -9.82 -13.78 10.64
C GLY A 350 -8.40 -13.35 10.32
N LEU A 351 -8.22 -12.43 9.37
CA LEU A 351 -6.91 -11.89 9.03
C LEU A 351 -6.36 -10.98 10.14
N LEU A 352 -7.18 -10.05 10.66
CA LEU A 352 -6.77 -9.17 11.76
C LEU A 352 -6.32 -9.95 12.99
N ALA A 353 -7.08 -10.98 13.38
CA ALA A 353 -6.74 -11.81 14.54
C ALA A 353 -5.34 -12.41 14.43
N ARG A 354 -4.92 -12.81 13.21
CA ARG A 354 -3.58 -13.36 12.96
C ARG A 354 -2.50 -12.29 12.97
N LEU A 355 -2.77 -11.13 12.35
CA LEU A 355 -1.86 -9.97 12.32
C LEU A 355 -1.56 -9.41 13.73
N VAL A 356 -2.52 -9.54 14.66
CA VAL A 356 -2.36 -9.13 16.07
C VAL A 356 -1.69 -10.20 16.93
N ALA A 357 -1.86 -11.49 16.59
CA ALA A 357 -1.37 -12.58 17.43
C ALA A 357 0.15 -12.64 17.55
N GLN A 358 0.88 -12.15 16.53
CA GLN A 358 2.32 -12.26 16.41
C GLN A 358 2.87 -11.30 15.34
N PRO A 359 4.19 -11.05 15.29
CA PRO A 359 4.77 -10.26 14.21
C PRO A 359 4.46 -10.88 12.84
N TYR A 360 3.99 -10.04 11.91
CA TYR A 360 3.87 -10.45 10.52
C TYR A 360 5.07 -9.97 9.71
N VAL A 361 5.42 -10.76 8.70
CA VAL A 361 6.53 -10.53 7.78
C VAL A 361 5.96 -10.35 6.39
N ALA A 362 6.43 -9.33 5.68
CA ALA A 362 6.16 -9.11 4.25
C ALA A 362 7.44 -8.61 3.56
N HIS A 363 7.51 -8.69 2.23
CA HIS A 363 8.64 -8.18 1.45
C HIS A 363 8.23 -6.85 0.82
N ASN A 364 8.79 -5.73 1.30
CA ASN A 364 8.24 -4.38 1.10
C ASN A 364 6.91 -4.18 1.84
N ALA A 365 6.90 -4.53 3.14
CA ALA A 365 5.75 -4.50 4.07
C ALA A 365 4.92 -3.20 4.08
N THR A 366 5.46 -2.12 3.52
CA THR A 366 4.71 -0.87 3.30
C THR A 366 3.55 -1.02 2.32
N PHE A 367 3.61 -1.99 1.41
CA PHE A 367 2.55 -2.31 0.46
C PHE A 367 1.35 -2.92 1.20
N GLU A 368 1.55 -4.05 1.88
CA GLU A 368 0.53 -4.75 2.65
C GLU A 368 -0.05 -3.82 3.71
N HIS A 369 0.81 -3.09 4.44
CA HIS A 369 0.35 -2.16 5.48
C HIS A 369 -0.67 -1.15 4.94
N LYS A 370 -0.42 -0.57 3.75
CA LYS A 370 -1.32 0.42 3.14
C LYS A 370 -2.67 -0.20 2.72
N PHE A 371 -2.65 -1.40 2.14
CA PHE A 371 -3.88 -2.11 1.81
C PHE A 371 -4.66 -2.50 3.07
N LEU A 372 -3.99 -3.06 4.07
CA LEU A 372 -4.62 -3.48 5.34
C LEU A 372 -5.27 -2.29 6.08
N MET A 373 -4.64 -1.11 6.07
CA MET A 373 -5.21 0.13 6.61
C MET A 373 -6.59 0.49 6.00
N LEU A 374 -6.77 0.30 4.69
CA LEU A 374 -8.01 0.67 3.98
C LEU A 374 -8.98 -0.48 3.74
N ASN A 375 -8.58 -1.74 4.00
CA ASN A 375 -9.39 -2.92 3.69
C ASN A 375 -9.71 -3.80 4.92
N VAL A 376 -8.92 -3.81 6.00
CA VAL A 376 -9.17 -4.67 7.17
C VAL A 376 -9.77 -3.91 8.36
N ALA A 377 -10.99 -4.31 8.78
CA ALA A 377 -11.72 -3.60 9.81
C ALA A 377 -11.01 -3.79 11.15
N GLY A 378 -10.63 -2.69 11.82
CA GLY A 378 -9.88 -2.72 13.08
C GLY A 378 -8.35 -2.70 12.93
N TYR A 379 -7.80 -2.84 11.72
CA TYR A 379 -6.34 -2.87 11.53
C TYR A 379 -5.68 -1.54 11.89
N ALA A 380 -6.26 -0.42 11.45
CA ALA A 380 -5.72 0.91 11.74
C ALA A 380 -5.74 1.20 13.24
N GLU A 381 -6.82 0.82 13.92
CA GLU A 381 -6.99 0.92 15.36
C GLU A 381 -5.95 0.07 16.10
N ALA A 382 -5.81 -1.21 15.75
CA ALA A 382 -4.85 -2.13 16.34
C ALA A 382 -3.41 -1.65 16.12
N TYR A 383 -3.06 -1.20 14.90
CA TYR A 383 -1.75 -0.63 14.62
C TYR A 383 -1.49 0.64 15.45
N ARG A 384 -2.48 1.55 15.56
CA ARG A 384 -2.38 2.78 16.39
C ARG A 384 -2.33 2.49 17.90
N ALA A 385 -2.90 1.37 18.35
CA ALA A 385 -2.77 0.86 19.71
C ALA A 385 -1.42 0.16 19.96
N GLY A 386 -0.63 -0.06 18.90
CA GLY A 386 0.62 -0.78 18.97
C GLY A 386 0.42 -2.29 19.11
N GLU A 387 -0.68 -2.86 18.67
CA GLU A 387 -0.91 -4.32 18.75
C GLU A 387 -0.29 -5.06 17.56
N ILE A 388 0.03 -4.34 16.49
CA ILE A 388 0.61 -4.88 15.27
C ILE A 388 2.13 -4.64 15.26
N THR A 389 2.90 -5.70 15.04
CA THR A 389 4.35 -5.65 14.80
C THR A 389 4.64 -6.07 13.36
N ILE A 390 5.33 -5.22 12.61
CA ILE A 390 5.62 -5.41 11.19
C ILE A 390 7.12 -5.66 10.99
N VAL A 391 7.46 -6.78 10.38
CA VAL A 391 8.82 -7.08 9.93
C VAL A 391 8.86 -7.00 8.40
N ASP A 392 9.90 -6.38 7.86
CA ASP A 392 10.07 -6.21 6.42
C ASP A 392 11.37 -6.85 5.96
N THR A 393 11.30 -7.77 5.00
CA THR A 393 12.49 -8.46 4.47
C THR A 393 13.23 -7.64 3.40
N LEU A 394 12.61 -6.61 2.81
CA LEU A 394 13.28 -5.71 1.88
C LEU A 394 14.48 -4.97 2.53
N PRO A 395 14.35 -4.29 3.69
CA PRO A 395 15.50 -3.70 4.36
C PRO A 395 16.50 -4.73 4.88
N MET A 396 16.06 -5.95 5.21
CA MET A 396 16.99 -7.04 5.55
C MET A 396 17.90 -7.39 4.38
N SER A 397 17.33 -7.58 3.18
CA SER A 397 18.09 -7.76 1.94
C SER A 397 19.07 -6.60 1.77
N ARG A 398 18.56 -5.37 1.69
CA ARG A 398 19.37 -4.16 1.42
C ARG A 398 20.55 -3.97 2.36
N GLN A 399 20.40 -4.32 3.64
CA GLN A 399 21.40 -4.04 4.66
C GLN A 399 22.35 -5.20 4.91
N TRP A 400 21.85 -6.45 4.83
CA TRP A 400 22.57 -7.61 5.33
C TRP A 400 22.94 -8.62 4.26
N ASP A 401 22.33 -8.55 3.07
CA ASP A 401 22.66 -9.38 1.91
C ASP A 401 23.70 -8.67 1.03
N PRO A 402 24.97 -9.13 1.00
CA PRO A 402 25.99 -8.51 0.15
C PRO A 402 25.67 -8.60 -1.34
N GLY A 403 24.91 -9.61 -1.76
CA GLY A 403 24.51 -9.82 -3.16
C GLY A 403 23.41 -8.87 -3.63
N SER A 404 22.84 -8.05 -2.74
CA SER A 404 21.84 -7.04 -3.10
C SER A 404 22.45 -5.67 -3.39
N ALA A 405 23.79 -5.54 -3.33
CA ALA A 405 24.47 -4.27 -3.52
C ALA A 405 24.29 -3.77 -4.97
N PRO A 406 24.27 -2.43 -5.19
CA PRO A 406 24.23 -1.90 -6.54
C PRO A 406 25.38 -2.37 -7.43
N ASP A 407 25.06 -2.67 -8.68
CA ASP A 407 26.01 -3.00 -9.75
C ASP A 407 25.60 -2.33 -11.08
N ASP A 408 26.33 -2.60 -12.16
CA ASP A 408 26.06 -2.01 -13.49
C ASP A 408 24.69 -2.42 -14.05
N ALA A 409 24.19 -3.62 -13.71
CA ALA A 409 22.87 -4.09 -14.13
C ALA A 409 21.75 -3.54 -13.25
N HIS A 410 22.03 -3.31 -11.97
CA HIS A 410 21.09 -2.89 -10.93
C HIS A 410 21.69 -1.70 -10.15
N PRO A 411 21.64 -0.48 -10.70
CA PRO A 411 22.28 0.71 -10.09
C PRO A 411 21.70 1.12 -8.73
N TYR A 412 20.58 0.51 -8.31
CA TYR A 412 19.96 0.72 -7.00
C TYR A 412 19.98 -0.54 -6.11
N GLY A 413 20.66 -1.60 -6.56
CA GLY A 413 20.70 -2.91 -5.91
C GLY A 413 19.48 -3.78 -6.23
N ASP A 414 19.69 -5.08 -6.39
CA ASP A 414 18.61 -6.03 -6.66
C ASP A 414 18.04 -6.61 -5.36
N ASN A 415 16.90 -6.08 -4.96
CA ASN A 415 16.19 -6.43 -3.73
C ASN A 415 14.77 -6.88 -4.03
N THR A 416 14.52 -7.43 -5.21
CA THR A 416 13.24 -8.08 -5.51
C THR A 416 13.09 -9.32 -4.63
N LEU A 417 11.84 -9.76 -4.38
CA LEU A 417 11.60 -10.99 -3.64
C LEU A 417 12.19 -12.19 -4.39
N ASP A 418 11.96 -12.28 -5.71
CA ASP A 418 12.61 -13.26 -6.59
C ASP A 418 14.13 -13.38 -6.36
N ALA A 419 14.86 -12.26 -6.46
CA ALA A 419 16.32 -12.28 -6.34
C ALA A 419 16.78 -12.55 -4.90
N TYR A 420 16.11 -11.97 -3.91
CA TYR A 420 16.39 -12.25 -2.50
C TYR A 420 16.19 -13.73 -2.18
N ALA A 421 15.06 -14.31 -2.59
CA ALA A 421 14.74 -15.72 -2.38
C ALA A 421 15.77 -16.64 -3.04
N LYS A 422 16.22 -16.34 -4.27
CA LYS A 422 17.28 -17.09 -4.95
C LYS A 422 18.60 -17.06 -4.19
N ARG A 423 19.05 -15.87 -3.78
CA ARG A 423 20.32 -15.72 -3.05
C ARG A 423 20.32 -16.40 -1.68
N GLN A 424 19.16 -16.45 -1.02
CA GLN A 424 19.00 -17.15 0.25
C GLN A 424 18.62 -18.64 0.08
N GLY A 425 18.56 -19.17 -1.15
CA GLY A 425 18.29 -20.58 -1.43
C GLY A 425 16.86 -21.03 -1.14
N ALA A 426 15.90 -20.10 -1.13
CA ALA A 426 14.47 -20.37 -0.99
C ALA A 426 13.78 -20.61 -2.34
N LEU A 427 14.40 -20.14 -3.43
CA LEU A 427 13.90 -20.29 -4.80
C LEU A 427 15.03 -20.81 -5.69
N PRO A 428 14.82 -21.83 -6.54
CA PRO A 428 15.81 -22.28 -7.51
C PRO A 428 16.24 -21.17 -8.48
N ALA A 429 17.48 -21.23 -8.97
CA ALA A 429 18.04 -20.20 -9.84
C ALA A 429 17.30 -20.05 -11.18
N ASP A 430 16.71 -21.14 -11.68
CA ASP A 430 15.94 -21.25 -12.92
C ASP A 430 14.42 -21.06 -12.72
N ALA A 431 13.97 -20.92 -11.47
CA ALA A 431 12.58 -20.63 -11.15
C ALA A 431 12.32 -19.12 -11.09
N HIS A 432 11.05 -18.73 -11.01
CA HIS A 432 10.63 -17.35 -10.84
C HIS A 432 9.54 -17.23 -9.78
N GLU A 433 9.54 -16.11 -9.07
CA GLU A 433 8.41 -15.64 -8.25
C GLU A 433 7.09 -15.76 -9.04
N ARG A 434 6.02 -16.19 -8.37
CA ARG A 434 4.77 -16.58 -9.04
C ARG A 434 3.71 -15.50 -8.98
N HIS A 435 3.89 -14.48 -8.13
CA HIS A 435 2.88 -13.46 -7.85
C HIS A 435 1.57 -14.12 -7.42
N LEU A 436 1.72 -14.96 -6.40
CA LEU A 436 0.67 -15.72 -5.75
C LEU A 436 0.92 -15.66 -4.24
N GLY A 437 -0.03 -15.07 -3.49
CA GLY A 437 0.24 -14.65 -2.13
C GLY A 437 0.72 -15.74 -1.16
N LEU A 438 0.38 -17.02 -1.36
CA LEU A 438 0.85 -18.08 -0.45
C LEU A 438 2.28 -18.55 -0.81
N GLU A 439 2.55 -18.73 -2.09
CA GLU A 439 3.85 -19.10 -2.62
C GLU A 439 4.90 -18.01 -2.34
N ASP A 440 4.52 -16.75 -2.49
CA ASP A 440 5.43 -15.62 -2.27
C ASP A 440 5.67 -15.37 -0.77
N ALA A 441 4.64 -15.50 0.07
CA ALA A 441 4.81 -15.54 1.52
C ALA A 441 5.75 -16.67 1.95
N HIS A 442 5.67 -17.83 1.28
CA HIS A 442 6.49 -19.00 1.58
C HIS A 442 7.97 -18.79 1.26
N ILE A 443 8.31 -18.44 0.01
CA ILE A 443 9.72 -18.22 -0.38
C ILE A 443 10.34 -17.09 0.44
N MET A 444 9.56 -16.06 0.80
CA MET A 444 10.00 -14.99 1.67
C MET A 444 10.39 -15.50 3.06
N LEU A 445 9.55 -16.31 3.70
CA LEU A 445 9.83 -16.82 5.05
C LEU A 445 11.00 -17.80 5.06
N VAL A 446 11.10 -18.70 4.07
CA VAL A 446 12.25 -19.59 3.91
C VAL A 446 13.53 -18.77 3.73
N ALA A 447 13.50 -17.75 2.86
CA ALA A 447 14.64 -16.86 2.62
C ALA A 447 15.05 -16.11 3.90
N MET A 448 14.08 -15.54 4.63
CA MET A 448 14.31 -14.88 5.91
C MET A 448 14.95 -15.82 6.93
N LYS A 449 14.44 -17.05 7.05
CA LYS A 449 14.96 -18.05 7.99
C LYS A 449 16.40 -18.42 7.68
N HIS A 450 16.73 -18.72 6.42
CA HIS A 450 18.09 -19.02 6.00
C HIS A 450 19.04 -17.84 6.25
N HIS A 451 18.62 -16.63 5.88
CA HIS A 451 19.42 -15.43 6.07
C HIS A 451 19.69 -15.15 7.55
N LEU A 452 18.68 -15.26 8.42
CA LEU A 452 18.84 -15.12 9.88
C LEU A 452 19.78 -16.18 10.46
N ALA A 453 19.68 -17.44 10.01
CA ALA A 453 20.58 -18.50 10.45
C ALA A 453 22.04 -18.19 10.10
N ALA A 454 22.30 -17.75 8.86
CA ALA A 454 23.63 -17.35 8.42
C ALA A 454 24.17 -16.14 9.21
N LEU A 455 23.33 -15.11 9.43
CA LEU A 455 23.70 -13.93 10.21
C LEU A 455 24.02 -14.29 11.67
N LYS A 456 23.24 -15.18 12.28
CA LYS A 456 23.49 -15.66 13.64
C LYS A 456 24.83 -16.38 13.75
N ALA A 457 25.12 -17.29 12.81
CA ALA A 457 26.40 -18.02 12.76
C ALA A 457 27.60 -17.07 12.60
N ALA A 458 27.43 -15.99 11.83
CA ALA A 458 28.47 -14.98 11.60
C ALA A 458 28.53 -13.88 12.67
N GLY A 459 27.64 -13.86 13.67
CA GLY A 459 27.55 -12.76 14.65
C GLY A 459 27.18 -11.41 14.01
N ARG A 460 26.42 -11.41 12.91
CA ARG A 460 26.00 -10.25 12.12
C ARG A 460 24.49 -9.98 12.26
N GLY A 461 24.00 -8.95 11.57
CA GLY A 461 22.59 -8.59 11.55
C GLY A 461 22.06 -8.28 12.96
N PRO A 462 20.96 -8.90 13.41
CA PRO A 462 20.44 -8.71 14.77
C PRO A 462 21.44 -9.04 15.88
N TRP A 463 22.43 -9.91 15.62
CA TRP A 463 23.46 -10.30 16.59
C TRP A 463 24.74 -9.45 16.52
N GLY A 464 24.83 -8.56 15.54
CA GLY A 464 25.97 -7.64 15.37
C GLY A 464 25.91 -6.40 16.28
N PRO A 465 26.88 -5.47 16.14
CA PRO A 465 27.03 -4.28 17.00
C PRO A 465 25.83 -3.32 17.02
N GLY A 466 25.05 -3.27 15.93
CA GLY A 466 23.85 -2.44 15.80
C GLY A 466 22.52 -3.18 15.95
N GLY A 467 22.57 -4.47 16.32
CA GLY A 467 21.38 -5.31 16.40
C GLY A 467 20.52 -5.05 17.64
N ARG A 468 19.20 -5.24 17.52
CA ARG A 468 18.21 -4.93 18.57
C ARG A 468 17.82 -6.16 19.39
N ALA A 469 17.57 -5.98 20.68
CA ALA A 469 17.03 -7.02 21.56
C ALA A 469 15.52 -7.26 21.30
N GLY A 470 15.01 -8.41 21.78
CA GLY A 470 13.61 -8.84 21.58
C GLY A 470 13.27 -9.08 20.11
N GLU A 471 11.98 -8.99 19.76
CA GLU A 471 11.50 -9.36 18.41
C GLU A 471 11.95 -8.40 17.28
N GLY A 472 12.30 -7.16 17.58
CA GLY A 472 12.41 -6.10 16.57
C GLY A 472 11.06 -5.74 15.93
N GLY A 473 11.10 -5.35 14.66
CA GLY A 473 9.92 -4.94 13.89
C GLY A 473 9.38 -3.55 14.23
N LYS A 474 8.63 -2.97 13.29
CA LYS A 474 7.98 -1.68 13.46
C LYS A 474 6.66 -1.86 14.19
N ARG A 475 6.44 -1.01 15.19
CA ARG A 475 5.24 -0.94 16.02
C ARG A 475 5.04 0.50 16.51
N ILE A 476 3.80 0.92 16.76
CA ILE A 476 3.50 2.20 17.43
C ILE A 476 3.62 2.03 18.96
N GLY A 477 4.24 2.99 19.63
CA GLY A 477 4.49 2.98 21.08
C GLY A 477 5.95 2.66 21.44
N ARG A 478 6.41 3.08 22.62
CA ARG A 478 7.75 2.75 23.13
C ARG A 478 7.73 1.35 23.79
N ARG A 479 8.81 0.58 23.60
CA ARG A 479 9.13 -0.58 24.44
C ARG A 479 9.59 -0.12 25.82
#